data_AF-A0A0K2RDG5-F1
#
_entry.id   AF-A0A0K2RDG5-F1
#
_cell.length_a   1.000
_cell.length_b   1.000
_cell.length_c   1.000
_cell.angle_alpha   90.00
_cell.angle_beta   90.00
_cell.angle_gamma   90.00
#
_symmetry.space_group_name_H-M   'P 1'
#
loop_
_entity.id
_entity.type
_entity.pdbx_description
1 polymer ?
#
loop_
_entity_poly.entity_id
_entity_poly.type
_entity_poly.pdbx_seq_one_letter_code
_entity_poly.pdbx_strand_id
1 'polypeptide(L)'
;MVANALAAAALVRAYGVEPAAVREGLRNYLPGDHRIQPVAKQNGVLWVNDSKATNPHAASAALSAFDKVVWIAGGLSKGVNYDELVENNAHRLKAVVLIGSDTADLEASLKRHAADVPVIGQPKGDTEMVQSADSAGTAAEPSPIFGDTVMAHAVESAASIAESGDTVLMAPAAASMDQFSSYAHRGDAFIRAVRELVEGQAQTTEE
;
A
#
# COMPACT_ATOMS: atom_id res chain seq x y z
N MET A 1 16.46 -2.78 3.11
CA MET A 1 16.99 -1.61 3.85
C MET A 1 18.49 -1.69 4.16
N VAL A 2 19.05 -2.84 4.56
CA VAL A 2 20.49 -2.99 4.88
C VAL A 2 21.41 -2.57 3.72
N ALA A 3 21.10 -2.96 2.48
CA ALA A 3 21.89 -2.55 1.31
C ALA A 3 21.94 -1.01 1.13
N ASN A 4 20.83 -0.31 1.33
CA ASN A 4 20.81 1.16 1.26
C ASN A 4 21.64 1.79 2.38
N ALA A 5 21.57 1.24 3.60
CA ALA A 5 22.40 1.69 4.71
C ALA A 5 23.89 1.44 4.45
N LEU A 6 24.25 0.30 3.87
CA LEU A 6 25.63 -0.03 3.49
C LEU A 6 26.14 0.87 2.35
N ALA A 7 25.32 1.14 1.34
CA ALA A 7 25.65 2.05 0.25
C ALA A 7 25.85 3.49 0.76
N ALA A 8 24.92 3.98 1.60
CA ALA A 8 25.05 5.29 2.23
C ALA A 8 26.31 5.36 3.12
N ALA A 9 26.54 4.33 3.94
CA ALA A 9 27.74 4.23 4.77
C ALA A 9 29.01 4.24 3.90
N ALA A 10 29.07 3.46 2.82
CA ALA A 10 30.22 3.42 1.92
C ALA A 10 30.49 4.80 1.29
N LEU A 11 29.45 5.50 0.84
CA LEU A 11 29.57 6.85 0.26
C LEU A 11 30.13 7.86 1.27
N VAL A 12 29.56 7.94 2.47
CA VAL A 12 30.04 8.91 3.47
C VAL A 12 31.40 8.53 4.04
N ARG A 13 31.72 7.23 4.12
CA ARG A 13 33.05 6.75 4.50
C ARG A 13 34.09 7.11 3.44
N ALA A 14 33.76 7.03 2.15
CA ALA A 14 34.65 7.46 1.07
C ALA A 14 34.90 8.98 1.08
N TYR A 15 33.94 9.77 1.58
CA TYR A 15 34.11 11.20 1.81
C TYR A 15 34.93 11.56 3.07
N GLY A 16 35.22 10.59 3.94
CA GLY A 16 36.01 10.79 5.16
C GLY A 16 35.18 11.00 6.43
N VAL A 17 33.88 10.70 6.43
CA VAL A 17 33.07 10.72 7.66
C VAL A 17 33.52 9.60 8.60
N GLU A 18 33.75 9.95 9.87
CA GLU A 18 34.23 9.00 10.89
C GLU A 18 33.21 7.87 11.16
N PRO A 19 33.66 6.62 11.42
CA PRO A 19 32.78 5.48 11.65
C PRO A 19 31.76 5.71 12.77
N ALA A 20 32.14 6.44 13.81
CA ALA A 20 31.25 6.77 14.93
C ALA A 20 30.05 7.63 14.49
N ALA A 21 30.30 8.65 13.66
CA ALA A 21 29.26 9.51 13.12
C ALA A 21 28.35 8.76 12.13
N VAL A 22 28.91 7.86 11.29
CA VAL A 22 28.10 6.99 10.42
C VAL A 22 27.18 6.09 11.24
N ARG A 23 27.70 5.45 12.29
CA ARG A 23 26.91 4.62 13.20
C ARG A 23 25.80 5.41 13.87
N GLU A 24 26.09 6.62 14.33
CA GLU A 24 25.10 7.50 14.94
C GLU A 24 24.00 7.90 13.94
N GLY A 25 24.38 8.35 12.75
CA GLY A 25 23.43 8.70 11.69
C GLY A 25 22.52 7.54 11.29
N LEU A 26 23.07 6.33 11.18
CA LEU A 26 22.28 5.12 10.90
C LEU A 26 21.32 4.76 12.04
N ARG A 27 21.70 4.99 13.30
CA ARG A 27 20.84 4.73 14.46
C ARG A 27 19.71 5.75 14.60
N ASN A 28 19.99 6.99 14.23
CA ASN A 28 19.03 8.09 14.32
C ASN A 28 18.18 8.22 13.05
N TYR A 29 18.42 7.39 12.02
CA TYR A 29 17.64 7.40 10.81
C TYR A 29 16.21 6.92 11.07
N LEU A 30 15.26 7.83 10.89
CA LEU A 30 13.84 7.50 10.81
C LEU A 30 13.46 7.43 9.33
N PRO A 31 12.90 6.30 8.86
CA PRO A 31 12.29 6.26 7.53
C PRO A 31 11.28 7.39 7.40
N GLY A 32 11.38 8.18 6.33
CA GLY A 32 10.42 9.25 6.09
C GLY A 32 9.02 8.69 5.84
N ASP A 33 8.00 9.55 5.97
CA ASP A 33 6.58 9.18 5.83
C ASP A 33 6.31 8.31 4.59
N HIS A 34 5.34 7.41 4.73
CA HIS A 34 4.93 6.43 3.72
C HIS A 34 6.02 5.41 3.32
N ARG A 35 6.99 5.14 4.21
CA ARG A 35 7.99 4.07 4.05
C ARG A 35 7.89 3.05 5.19
N ILE A 36 7.18 1.94 4.96
CA ILE A 36 6.88 0.92 6.00
C ILE A 36 6.46 1.60 7.32
N GLN A 37 5.53 2.55 7.22
CA GLN A 37 5.07 3.38 8.32
C GLN A 37 3.93 2.67 9.08
N PRO A 38 4.13 2.27 10.35
CA PRO A 38 3.03 1.75 11.16
C PRO A 38 1.98 2.83 11.36
N VAL A 39 0.72 2.50 11.10
CA VAL A 39 -0.42 3.42 11.22
C VAL A 39 -1.22 3.14 12.49
N ALA A 40 -1.56 1.87 12.71
CA ALA A 40 -2.33 1.42 13.86
C ALA A 40 -2.03 -0.05 14.18
N LYS A 41 -2.33 -0.46 15.41
CA LYS A 41 -2.41 -1.87 15.80
C LYS A 41 -3.69 -2.09 16.60
N GLN A 42 -4.66 -2.81 16.02
CA GLN A 42 -5.99 -3.02 16.60
C GLN A 42 -6.36 -4.50 16.46
N ASN A 43 -6.95 -5.10 17.50
CA ASN A 43 -7.38 -6.51 17.49
C ASN A 43 -6.27 -7.51 17.04
N GLY A 44 -5.01 -7.19 17.35
CA GLY A 44 -3.86 -8.00 16.94
C GLY A 44 -3.40 -7.83 15.49
N VAL A 45 -4.08 -7.00 14.68
CA VAL A 45 -3.72 -6.68 13.29
C VAL A 45 -2.82 -5.45 13.25
N LEU A 46 -1.72 -5.51 12.50
CA LEU A 46 -0.84 -4.37 12.24
C LEU A 46 -1.19 -3.71 10.89
N TRP A 47 -1.38 -2.40 10.89
CA TRP A 47 -1.66 -1.63 9.67
C TRP A 47 -0.42 -0.83 9.26
N VAL A 48 0.06 -1.00 8.03
CA VAL A 48 1.31 -0.40 7.56
C VAL A 48 1.12 0.32 6.22
N ASN A 49 1.53 1.59 6.20
CA ASN A 49 1.56 2.43 5.01
C ASN A 49 2.95 2.39 4.35
N ASP A 50 3.02 1.87 3.13
CA ASP A 50 4.20 1.96 2.26
C ASP A 50 3.82 2.45 0.85
N SER A 51 2.99 3.50 0.76
CA SER A 51 2.49 4.03 -0.52
C SER A 51 3.60 4.46 -1.50
N LYS A 52 4.84 4.69 -1.02
CA LYS A 52 6.03 4.93 -1.85
C LYS A 52 6.54 3.68 -2.59
N ALA A 53 6.02 2.49 -2.31
CA ALA A 53 6.30 1.27 -3.07
C ALA A 53 5.58 1.27 -4.42
N THR A 54 5.94 2.20 -5.31
CA THR A 54 5.25 2.43 -6.60
C THR A 54 5.75 1.55 -7.75
N ASN A 55 6.51 0.50 -7.44
CA ASN A 55 7.02 -0.48 -8.41
C ASN A 55 7.17 -1.87 -7.75
N PRO A 56 7.25 -2.96 -8.52
CA PRO A 56 7.29 -4.32 -7.97
C PRO A 56 8.47 -4.58 -7.04
N HIS A 57 9.65 -4.08 -7.39
CA HIS A 57 10.84 -4.30 -6.56
C HIS A 57 10.68 -3.65 -5.17
N ALA A 58 10.13 -2.43 -5.11
CA ALA A 58 9.85 -1.75 -3.85
C ALA A 58 8.77 -2.48 -3.04
N ALA A 59 7.69 -2.94 -3.70
CA ALA A 59 6.64 -3.70 -3.03
C ALA A 59 7.14 -5.06 -2.51
N SER A 60 8.01 -5.75 -3.25
CA SER A 60 8.62 -7.00 -2.79
C SER A 60 9.48 -6.78 -1.55
N ALA A 61 10.24 -5.67 -1.51
CA ALA A 61 11.01 -5.31 -0.34
C ALA A 61 10.12 -5.05 0.88
N ALA A 62 8.97 -4.39 0.68
CA ALA A 62 7.97 -4.15 1.74
C ALA A 62 7.36 -5.45 2.27
N LEU A 63 6.89 -6.30 1.35
CA LEU A 63 6.27 -7.60 1.65
C LEU A 63 7.23 -8.52 2.42
N SER A 64 8.52 -8.51 2.08
CA SER A 64 9.53 -9.33 2.74
C SER A 64 9.72 -9.04 4.24
N ALA A 65 9.23 -7.89 4.73
CA ALA A 65 9.33 -7.49 6.13
C ALA A 65 8.26 -8.13 7.05
N PHE A 66 7.27 -8.85 6.50
CA PHE A 66 6.12 -9.35 7.25
C PHE A 66 5.75 -10.79 6.87
N ASP A 67 5.40 -11.64 7.84
CA ASP A 67 5.20 -13.07 7.60
C ASP A 67 3.83 -13.45 7.03
N LYS A 68 2.75 -12.77 7.43
CA LYS A 68 1.39 -12.96 6.94
C LYS A 68 0.77 -11.62 6.56
N VAL A 69 0.37 -11.48 5.31
CA VAL A 69 0.01 -10.18 4.74
C VAL A 69 -1.35 -10.24 4.05
N VAL A 70 -2.24 -9.33 4.43
CA VAL A 70 -3.35 -8.87 3.58
C VAL A 70 -2.84 -7.67 2.81
N TRP A 71 -2.63 -7.84 1.50
CA TRP A 71 -1.89 -6.89 0.69
C TRP A 71 -2.84 -5.99 -0.09
N ILE A 72 -2.74 -4.66 0.07
CA ILE A 72 -3.44 -3.69 -0.77
C ILE A 72 -2.50 -3.27 -1.90
N ALA A 73 -2.91 -3.57 -3.13
CA ALA A 73 -2.05 -3.54 -4.32
C ALA A 73 -2.76 -2.94 -5.54
N GLY A 74 -1.98 -2.39 -6.46
CA GLY A 74 -2.47 -1.87 -7.74
C GLY A 74 -2.42 -0.34 -7.86
N GLY A 75 -2.97 0.13 -8.98
CA GLY A 75 -2.79 1.47 -9.52
C GLY A 75 -2.48 1.39 -11.01
N LEU A 76 -1.74 2.37 -11.53
CA LEU A 76 -1.35 2.40 -12.94
C LEU A 76 -0.11 1.51 -13.19
N SER A 77 -0.31 0.32 -13.79
CA SER A 77 0.73 -0.70 -14.03
C SER A 77 1.80 -0.25 -15.04
N LYS A 78 1.42 0.45 -16.11
CA LYS A 78 2.31 0.87 -17.22
C LYS A 78 3.10 -0.29 -17.85
N GLY A 79 2.50 -1.48 -17.93
CA GLY A 79 3.10 -2.66 -18.59
C GLY A 79 4.25 -3.30 -17.80
N VAL A 80 4.20 -3.20 -16.47
CA VAL A 80 5.19 -3.79 -15.58
C VAL A 80 4.85 -5.26 -15.34
N ASN A 81 5.86 -6.12 -15.34
CA ASN A 81 5.70 -7.53 -15.01
C ASN A 81 5.73 -7.75 -13.48
N TYR A 82 4.74 -8.47 -12.95
CA TYR A 82 4.58 -8.76 -11.51
C TYR A 82 5.00 -10.19 -11.10
N ASP A 83 5.44 -11.04 -12.03
CA ASP A 83 5.67 -12.47 -11.80
C ASP A 83 6.67 -12.74 -10.68
N GLU A 84 7.85 -12.14 -10.76
CA GLU A 84 8.87 -12.31 -9.71
C GLU A 84 8.41 -11.75 -8.35
N LEU A 85 7.62 -10.66 -8.36
CA LEU A 85 7.05 -10.11 -7.13
C LEU A 85 6.10 -11.10 -6.48
N VAL A 86 5.17 -11.66 -7.26
CA VAL A 86 4.16 -12.59 -6.74
C VAL A 86 4.82 -13.92 -6.36
N GLU A 87 5.65 -14.50 -7.22
CA GLU A 87 6.33 -15.77 -6.98
C GLU A 87 7.14 -15.75 -5.67
N ASN A 88 7.90 -14.69 -5.42
CA ASN A 88 8.73 -14.56 -4.22
C ASN A 88 7.94 -14.28 -2.93
N ASN A 89 6.67 -13.91 -3.03
CA ASN A 89 5.85 -13.51 -1.88
C ASN A 89 4.56 -14.31 -1.72
N ALA A 90 4.22 -15.23 -2.63
CA ALA A 90 2.95 -15.98 -2.58
C ALA A 90 2.72 -16.67 -1.22
N HIS A 91 3.78 -17.24 -0.62
CA HIS A 91 3.70 -17.97 0.64
C HIS A 91 3.32 -17.12 1.86
N ARG A 92 3.43 -15.79 1.79
CA ARG A 92 3.06 -14.86 2.87
C ARG A 92 1.75 -14.15 2.62
N LEU A 93 1.17 -14.25 1.43
CA LEU A 93 -0.08 -13.57 1.10
C LEU A 93 -1.27 -14.36 1.65
N LYS A 94 -2.01 -13.74 2.57
CA LYS A 94 -3.30 -14.24 3.04
C LYS A 94 -4.42 -13.88 2.08
N ALA A 95 -4.38 -12.66 1.53
CA ALA A 95 -5.30 -12.15 0.51
C ALA A 95 -4.69 -10.92 -0.17
N VAL A 96 -5.20 -10.58 -1.36
CA VAL A 96 -4.85 -9.34 -2.07
C VAL A 96 -6.10 -8.53 -2.34
N VAL A 97 -6.11 -7.27 -1.90
CA VAL A 97 -7.15 -6.30 -2.19
C VAL A 97 -6.64 -5.38 -3.30
N LEU A 98 -7.32 -5.39 -4.44
CA LEU A 98 -6.92 -4.63 -5.61
C LEU A 98 -7.54 -3.23 -5.60
N ILE A 99 -6.70 -2.25 -5.91
CA ILE A 99 -7.06 -0.89 -6.24
C ILE A 99 -6.48 -0.53 -7.62
N GLY A 100 -6.90 0.60 -8.16
CA GLY A 100 -6.45 1.07 -9.45
C GLY A 100 -7.41 0.76 -10.60
N SER A 101 -7.20 1.43 -11.73
CA SER A 101 -7.95 1.19 -12.97
C SER A 101 -7.33 0.11 -13.86
N ASP A 102 -6.08 -0.29 -13.58
CA ASP A 102 -5.30 -1.24 -14.38
C ASP A 102 -4.71 -2.35 -13.50
N THR A 103 -5.51 -3.38 -13.24
CA THR A 103 -5.16 -4.52 -12.36
C THR A 103 -4.86 -5.81 -13.13
N ALA A 104 -5.09 -5.84 -14.44
CA ALA A 104 -5.13 -7.08 -15.22
C ALA A 104 -3.80 -7.86 -15.18
N ASP A 105 -2.67 -7.17 -15.30
CA ASP A 105 -1.35 -7.81 -15.26
C ASP A 105 -1.04 -8.41 -13.88
N LEU A 106 -1.41 -7.70 -12.81
CA LEU A 106 -1.23 -8.18 -11.45
C LEU A 106 -2.16 -9.36 -11.15
N GLU A 107 -3.43 -9.30 -11.55
CA GLU A 107 -4.39 -10.40 -11.45
C GLU A 107 -3.90 -11.64 -12.21
N ALA A 108 -3.41 -11.47 -13.43
CA ALA A 108 -2.88 -12.57 -14.23
C ALA A 108 -1.63 -13.19 -13.60
N SER A 109 -0.80 -12.39 -12.93
CA SER A 109 0.36 -12.89 -12.19
C SER A 109 -0.04 -13.64 -10.92
N LEU A 110 -0.96 -13.08 -10.13
CA LEU A 110 -1.55 -13.73 -8.95
C LEU A 110 -2.18 -15.08 -9.30
N LYS A 111 -2.95 -15.15 -10.38
CA LYS A 111 -3.56 -16.40 -10.85
C LYS A 111 -2.52 -17.46 -11.23
N ARG A 112 -1.37 -17.07 -11.75
CA ARG A 112 -0.30 -18.00 -12.17
C ARG A 112 0.55 -18.48 -11.00
N HIS A 113 0.89 -17.59 -10.08
CA HIS A 113 1.92 -17.85 -9.06
C HIS A 113 1.35 -17.98 -7.63
N ALA A 114 0.08 -17.60 -7.41
CA ALA A 114 -0.57 -17.57 -6.11
C ALA A 114 -2.08 -17.94 -6.23
N ALA A 115 -2.39 -19.01 -6.96
CA ALA A 115 -3.77 -19.37 -7.31
C ALA A 115 -4.71 -19.61 -6.10
N ASP A 116 -4.15 -20.00 -4.95
CA ASP A 116 -4.91 -20.24 -3.72
C ASP A 116 -5.14 -18.97 -2.89
N VAL A 117 -4.50 -17.85 -3.25
CA VAL A 117 -4.63 -16.57 -2.54
C VAL A 117 -5.90 -15.87 -3.00
N PRO A 118 -6.87 -15.57 -2.11
CA PRO A 118 -8.05 -14.79 -2.44
C PRO A 118 -7.68 -13.41 -2.98
N VAL A 119 -8.28 -13.03 -4.11
CA VAL A 119 -8.14 -11.71 -4.71
C VAL A 119 -9.49 -11.00 -4.64
N ILE A 120 -9.53 -9.87 -3.95
CA ILE A 120 -10.69 -9.01 -3.80
C ILE A 120 -10.51 -7.83 -4.76
N GLY A 121 -11.32 -7.81 -5.81
CA GLY A 121 -11.39 -6.68 -6.73
C GLY A 121 -12.19 -5.51 -6.16
N GLN A 122 -12.13 -4.36 -6.84
CA GLN A 122 -13.07 -3.28 -6.55
C GLN A 122 -14.51 -3.77 -6.79
N PRO A 123 -15.49 -3.34 -5.96
CA PRO A 123 -16.89 -3.58 -6.25
C PRO A 123 -17.18 -3.12 -7.69
N LYS A 124 -17.67 -4.03 -8.53
CA LYS A 124 -18.29 -3.67 -9.81
C LYS A 124 -19.69 -3.10 -9.52
N GLY A 125 -19.70 -2.00 -8.77
CA GLY A 125 -20.89 -1.22 -8.45
C GLY A 125 -20.86 0.02 -9.32
N ASP A 126 -21.97 0.24 -10.03
CA ASP A 126 -22.21 1.29 -11.00
C ASP A 126 -21.39 2.55 -10.75
N THR A 127 -20.69 2.99 -11.80
CA THR A 127 -20.32 4.39 -12.01
C THR A 127 -21.59 5.25 -11.94
N GLU A 128 -22.16 5.43 -10.75
CA GLU A 128 -22.83 6.67 -10.41
C GLU A 128 -21.72 7.70 -10.35
N MET A 129 -21.39 8.17 -11.55
CA MET A 129 -21.06 9.56 -11.79
C MET A 129 -21.93 10.36 -10.82
N VAL A 130 -21.34 10.85 -9.74
CA VAL A 130 -21.93 11.95 -9.00
C VAL A 130 -22.07 13.04 -10.03
N GLN A 131 -23.27 13.17 -10.61
CA GLN A 131 -23.62 14.27 -11.47
C GLN A 131 -23.56 15.49 -10.57
N SER A 132 -22.39 16.13 -10.55
CA SER A 132 -22.30 17.54 -10.22
C SER A 132 -23.24 18.23 -11.21
N ALA A 133 -24.41 18.61 -10.72
CA ALA A 133 -25.28 19.50 -11.45
C ALA A 133 -24.48 20.74 -11.85
N ASP A 134 -24.62 21.06 -13.13
CA ASP A 134 -24.20 22.28 -13.82
C ASP A 134 -22.74 22.45 -14.29
N SER A 135 -22.63 22.24 -15.61
CA SER A 135 -22.06 23.15 -16.62
C SER A 135 -20.73 22.78 -17.29
N ALA A 136 -20.85 22.60 -18.61
CA ALA A 136 -19.88 22.84 -19.67
C ALA A 136 -18.52 22.09 -19.63
N GLY A 137 -18.49 20.98 -20.39
CA GLY A 137 -17.41 20.65 -21.33
C GLY A 137 -15.96 20.87 -20.89
N THR A 138 -15.43 19.97 -20.07
CA THR A 138 -13.99 19.68 -19.97
C THR A 138 -13.81 18.19 -19.70
N ALA A 139 -12.73 17.59 -20.20
CA ALA A 139 -12.38 16.19 -19.93
C ALA A 139 -12.42 15.95 -18.42
N ALA A 140 -13.13 14.92 -17.97
CA ALA A 140 -13.37 14.68 -16.55
C ALA A 140 -12.02 14.48 -15.82
N GLU A 141 -11.58 15.52 -15.11
CA GLU A 141 -10.53 15.43 -14.10
C GLU A 141 -11.03 14.46 -13.01
N PRO A 142 -10.25 13.44 -12.59
CA PRO A 142 -10.65 12.56 -11.51
C PRO A 142 -10.87 13.39 -10.23
N SER A 143 -12.13 13.43 -9.78
CA SER A 143 -12.53 14.20 -8.59
C SER A 143 -11.72 13.76 -7.36
N PRO A 144 -11.27 14.70 -6.50
CA PRO A 144 -10.48 14.41 -5.30
C PRO A 144 -11.11 13.36 -4.35
N ILE A 145 -12.43 13.17 -4.43
CA ILE A 145 -13.20 12.25 -3.58
C ILE A 145 -13.06 10.78 -4.03
N PHE A 146 -12.71 10.51 -5.30
CA PHE A 146 -12.71 9.14 -5.83
C PHE A 146 -11.66 8.23 -5.16
N GLY A 147 -10.43 8.72 -4.99
CA GLY A 147 -9.35 7.95 -4.35
C GLY A 147 -9.62 7.64 -2.88
N ASP A 148 -10.22 8.58 -2.16
CA ASP A 148 -10.55 8.44 -0.74
C ASP A 148 -11.59 7.34 -0.51
N THR A 149 -12.66 7.33 -1.32
CA THR A 149 -13.69 6.28 -1.28
C THR A 149 -13.11 4.92 -1.66
N VAL A 150 -12.29 4.86 -2.71
CA VAL A 150 -11.59 3.64 -3.12
C VAL A 150 -10.76 3.08 -1.95
N MET A 151 -10.02 3.94 -1.27
CA MET A 151 -9.17 3.51 -0.16
C MET A 151 -9.99 3.06 1.05
N ALA A 152 -11.08 3.75 1.38
CA ALA A 152 -11.97 3.34 2.45
C ALA A 152 -12.51 1.93 2.23
N HIS A 153 -13.00 1.63 1.02
CA HIS A 153 -13.45 0.27 0.67
C HIS A 153 -12.33 -0.77 0.70
N ALA A 154 -11.12 -0.40 0.29
CA ALA A 154 -9.97 -1.31 0.35
C ALA A 154 -9.59 -1.65 1.80
N VAL A 155 -9.60 -0.65 2.69
CA VAL A 155 -9.36 -0.81 4.13
C VAL A 155 -10.45 -1.65 4.78
N GLU A 156 -11.72 -1.40 4.48
CA GLU A 156 -12.85 -2.19 4.95
C GLU A 156 -12.76 -3.65 4.49
N SER A 157 -12.49 -3.87 3.20
CA SER A 157 -12.30 -5.22 2.64
C SER A 157 -11.15 -5.96 3.33
N ALA A 158 -10.01 -5.29 3.53
CA ALA A 158 -8.88 -5.86 4.23
C ALA A 158 -9.22 -6.20 5.69
N ALA A 159 -9.97 -5.32 6.39
CA ALA A 159 -10.41 -5.53 7.76
C ALA A 159 -11.31 -6.77 7.92
N SER A 160 -12.17 -7.04 6.93
CA SER A 160 -13.07 -8.20 6.95
C SER A 160 -12.37 -9.56 6.85
N ILE A 161 -11.09 -9.57 6.44
CA ILE A 161 -10.28 -10.78 6.22
C ILE A 161 -9.15 -10.92 7.24
N ALA A 162 -8.61 -9.79 7.70
CA ALA A 162 -7.49 -9.77 8.63
C ALA A 162 -7.87 -10.35 10.00
N GLU A 163 -6.98 -11.17 10.55
CA GLU A 163 -7.11 -11.76 11.87
C GLU A 163 -5.92 -11.37 12.76
N SER A 164 -6.04 -11.58 14.06
CA SER A 164 -4.94 -11.32 15.00
C SER A 164 -3.66 -12.03 14.58
N GLY A 165 -2.57 -11.26 14.43
CA GLY A 165 -1.27 -11.73 13.95
C GLY A 165 -0.98 -11.41 12.48
N ASP A 166 -1.97 -10.94 11.72
CA ASP A 166 -1.78 -10.49 10.34
C ASP A 166 -1.27 -9.04 10.26
N THR A 167 -0.65 -8.72 9.13
CA THR A 167 -0.34 -7.36 8.72
C THR A 167 -1.20 -6.96 7.52
N VAL A 168 -1.94 -5.86 7.61
CA VAL A 168 -2.50 -5.18 6.43
C VAL A 168 -1.44 -4.22 5.90
N LEU A 169 -0.92 -4.51 4.71
CA LEU A 169 0.17 -3.74 4.09
C LEU A 169 -0.33 -3.01 2.85
N MET A 170 -0.23 -1.69 2.86
CA MET A 170 -0.44 -0.86 1.68
C MET A 170 0.87 -0.61 0.94
N ALA A 171 1.20 -1.51 0.00
CA ALA A 171 2.43 -1.48 -0.81
C ALA A 171 2.09 -1.68 -2.31
N PRO A 172 1.65 -0.64 -3.00
CA PRO A 172 0.81 -0.75 -4.21
C PRO A 172 1.47 -1.37 -5.44
N ALA A 173 2.79 -1.48 -5.49
CA ALA A 173 3.59 -1.95 -6.64
C ALA A 173 3.37 -1.17 -7.96
N ALA A 174 2.57 -0.10 -7.95
CA ALA A 174 2.19 0.69 -9.10
C ALA A 174 2.07 2.18 -8.77
N ALA A 175 2.06 3.02 -9.82
CA ALA A 175 1.86 4.46 -9.68
C ALA A 175 0.43 4.79 -9.24
N SER A 176 0.22 5.95 -8.63
CA SER A 176 -1.05 6.34 -7.99
C SER A 176 -1.97 7.22 -8.85
N MET A 177 -1.47 7.72 -9.98
CA MET A 177 -2.04 8.86 -10.71
C MET A 177 -3.36 8.57 -11.43
N ASP A 178 -3.82 7.32 -11.38
CA ASP A 178 -5.10 6.88 -11.92
C ASP A 178 -6.27 7.17 -10.98
N GLN A 179 -6.05 7.13 -9.66
CA GLN A 179 -7.11 7.32 -8.66
C GLN A 179 -6.76 8.39 -7.61
N PHE A 180 -5.49 8.80 -7.52
CA PHE A 180 -4.99 9.73 -6.51
C PHE A 180 -4.08 10.78 -7.15
N SER A 181 -4.17 12.02 -6.66
CA SER A 181 -3.29 13.12 -7.07
C SER A 181 -1.79 12.88 -6.84
N SER A 182 -1.41 12.00 -5.90
CA SER A 182 -0.02 11.62 -5.64
C SER A 182 0.07 10.36 -4.79
N TYR A 183 1.27 9.79 -4.67
CA TYR A 183 1.50 8.69 -3.71
C TYR A 183 1.28 9.14 -2.26
N ALA A 184 1.52 10.43 -1.96
CA ALA A 184 1.31 10.98 -0.62
C ALA A 184 -0.18 11.03 -0.32
N HIS A 185 -1.00 11.55 -1.24
CA HIS A 185 -2.45 11.51 -1.14
C HIS A 185 -2.99 10.09 -0.93
N ARG A 186 -2.51 9.11 -1.71
CA ARG A 186 -2.87 7.69 -1.52
C ARG A 186 -2.48 7.16 -0.13
N GLY A 187 -1.31 7.56 0.37
CA GLY A 187 -0.84 7.19 1.70
C GLY A 187 -1.65 7.85 2.81
N ASP A 188 -2.02 9.12 2.66
CA ASP A 188 -2.84 9.87 3.60
C ASP A 188 -4.28 9.32 3.64
N ALA A 189 -4.84 8.96 2.47
CA ALA A 189 -6.12 8.30 2.37
C ALA A 189 -6.14 6.98 3.14
N PHE A 190 -5.06 6.18 3.04
CA PHE A 190 -4.94 4.94 3.80
C PHE A 190 -4.86 5.21 5.30
N ILE A 191 -4.04 6.18 5.72
CA ILE A 191 -3.90 6.56 7.13
C ILE A 191 -5.26 6.99 7.71
N ARG A 192 -5.99 7.85 6.99
CA ARG A 192 -7.30 8.34 7.42
C ARG A 192 -8.32 7.21 7.51
N ALA A 193 -8.47 6.40 6.47
CA ALA A 193 -9.41 5.27 6.47
C ALA A 193 -9.13 4.27 7.60
N VAL A 194 -7.86 3.97 7.90
CA VAL A 194 -7.49 3.10 9.03
C VAL A 194 -7.85 3.73 10.38
N ARG A 195 -7.63 5.04 10.56
CA ARG A 195 -8.00 5.73 11.81
C ARG A 195 -9.50 5.72 12.02
N GLU A 196 -10.27 6.07 10.99
CA GLU A 196 -11.74 6.06 11.01
C GLU A 196 -12.28 4.67 11.36
N LEU A 197 -11.72 3.61 10.77
CA LEU A 197 -12.08 2.22 11.08
C LEU A 197 -11.81 1.88 12.56
N VAL A 198 -10.62 2.21 13.06
CA VAL A 198 -10.22 1.89 14.45
C VAL A 198 -11.07 2.67 15.47
N GLU A 199 -11.36 3.94 15.19
CA GLU A 199 -12.23 4.76 16.03
C GLU A 199 -13.67 4.22 16.07
N GLY A 200 -14.22 3.81 14.92
CA GLY A 200 -15.56 3.19 14.84
C GLY A 200 -15.66 1.84 15.56
N GLN A 201 -14.59 1.04 15.56
CA GLN A 201 -14.53 -0.22 16.31
C GLN A 201 -14.44 -0.02 17.83
N ALA A 202 -13.80 1.06 18.29
CA ALA A 202 -13.75 1.39 19.70
C ALA A 202 -15.14 1.75 20.24
N GLN A 203 -15.92 2.53 19.49
CA GLN A 203 -17.26 2.96 19.89
C GLN A 203 -18.27 1.81 19.96
N THR A 204 -18.18 0.84 19.03
CA THR A 204 -19.08 -0.33 18.99
C THR A 204 -18.80 -1.38 20.09
N THR A 205 -17.66 -1.30 20.76
CA THR A 205 -17.33 -2.22 21.87
C THR A 205 -17.83 -1.68 23.23
N GLU A 206 -18.24 -0.41 23.30
CA GLU A 206 -18.70 0.26 24.52
C GLU A 206 -20.24 0.27 24.71
N GLU A 207 -21.01 -0.22 23.73
CA GLU A 207 -22.49 -0.42 23.80
C GLU A 207 -22.87 -1.87 24.15
#